data_AF-A0AAF1BHL8-F1
#
_entry.id   AF-A0AAF1BHL8-F1
#
_cell.length_a   1.000
_cell.length_b   1.000
_cell.length_c   1.000
_cell.angle_alpha   90.00
_cell.angle_beta   90.00
_cell.angle_gamma   90.00
#
_symmetry.space_group_name_H-M   'P 1'
#
loop_
_entity.id
_entity.type
_entity.pdbx_description
1 polymer ?
#
loop_
_entity_poly.entity_id
_entity_poly.type
_entity_poly.pdbx_seq_one_letter_code
_entity_poly.pdbx_strand_id
1 'polypeptide(L)'
;MEKVENWILARDEERWLEEYMKDENCYSVSRGAHKNLKRAERARIMVNKIPSLMDLLRAKTKSWEQERNKVFLYDQIPLLAMLEQYNVLRKGGEEAKGEGKEKGTKFGI
;
A
#
# COMPACT_ATOMS: atom_id res chain seq x y z
N MET A 1 -7.79 8.91 -15.50
CA MET A 1 -6.51 8.20 -15.30
C MET A 1 -5.81 8.67 -14.04
N GLU A 2 -5.74 9.98 -13.77
CA GLU A 2 -5.11 10.58 -12.58
C GLU A 2 -5.36 9.85 -11.23
N LYS A 3 -6.58 9.37 -10.95
CA LYS A 3 -6.85 8.63 -9.70
C LYS A 3 -6.17 7.26 -9.63
N VAL A 4 -6.00 6.58 -10.76
CA VAL A 4 -5.26 5.31 -10.85
C VAL A 4 -3.77 5.57 -10.67
N GLU A 5 -3.22 6.60 -11.32
CA GLU A 5 -1.82 7.01 -11.17
C GLU A 5 -1.49 7.38 -9.71
N ASN A 6 -2.36 8.15 -9.05
CA ASN A 6 -2.23 8.46 -7.63
C ASN A 6 -2.22 7.20 -6.75
N TRP A 7 -3.00 6.18 -7.10
CA TRP A 7 -3.03 4.91 -6.36
C TRP A 7 -1.75 4.10 -6.57
N ILE A 8 -1.22 4.05 -7.80
CA ILE A 8 0.06 3.42 -8.11
C ILE A 8 1.19 4.09 -7.33
N LEU A 9 1.26 5.42 -7.33
CA LEU A 9 2.25 6.18 -6.55
C LEU A 9 2.15 5.91 -5.04
N ALA A 10 0.94 5.85 -4.49
CA ALA A 10 0.74 5.56 -3.09
C ALA A 10 1.21 4.13 -2.73
N ARG A 11 0.98 3.15 -3.62
CA ARG A 11 1.49 1.78 -3.48
C ARG A 11 3.02 1.70 -3.54
N ASP A 12 3.64 2.48 -4.43
CA ASP A 12 5.10 2.52 -4.51
C ASP A 12 5.74 3.15 -3.26
N GLU A 13 5.12 4.21 -2.71
CA GLU A 13 5.55 4.79 -1.43
C GLU A 13 5.30 3.84 -0.25
N GLU A 14 4.24 3.03 -0.28
CA GLU A 14 4.02 1.95 0.71
C GLU A 14 5.17 0.95 0.68
N ARG A 15 5.53 0.43 -0.50
CA ARG A 15 6.64 -0.53 -0.64
C ARG A 15 7.96 0.08 -0.17
N TRP A 16 8.24 1.31 -0.57
CA TRP A 16 9.45 2.02 -0.12
C TRP A 16 9.48 2.17 1.41
N LEU A 17 8.34 2.52 2.04
CA LEU A 17 8.25 2.64 3.48
C LEU A 17 8.45 1.29 4.18
N GLU A 18 7.91 0.20 3.66
CA GLU A 18 8.12 -1.14 4.21
C GLU A 18 9.59 -1.59 4.16
N GLU A 19 10.27 -1.33 3.04
CA GLU A 19 11.70 -1.58 2.88
C GLU A 19 12.52 -0.73 3.86
N TYR A 20 12.21 0.57 3.93
CA TYR A 20 12.86 1.51 4.84
C TYR A 20 12.69 1.12 6.32
N MET A 21 11.52 0.63 6.72
CA MET A 21 11.25 0.20 8.10
C MET A 21 11.95 -1.11 8.48
N LYS A 22 12.36 -1.94 7.51
CA LYS A 22 13.09 -3.20 7.73
C LYS A 22 14.60 -3.02 7.78
N ASP A 23 15.11 -1.90 7.25
CA ASP A 23 16.54 -1.61 7.24
C ASP A 23 17.02 -1.19 8.64
N GLU A 24 17.81 -2.04 9.31
CA GLU A 24 18.35 -1.77 10.65
C GLU A 24 19.26 -0.53 10.68
N ASN A 25 19.83 -0.11 9.54
CA ASN A 25 20.66 1.09 9.42
C ASN A 25 19.86 2.39 9.17
N CYS A 26 18.52 2.32 9.12
CA CYS A 26 17.65 3.47 8.80
C CYS A 26 17.74 4.62 9.83
N TYR A 27 18.20 4.33 11.04
CA TYR A 27 18.41 5.31 12.11
C TYR A 27 19.87 5.75 12.27
N SER A 28 20.78 5.32 11.39
CA SER A 28 22.16 5.80 11.41
C SER A 28 22.21 7.32 11.19
N VAL A 29 23.06 8.03 11.94
CA VAL A 29 23.27 9.48 11.82
C VAL A 29 24.14 9.77 10.59
N SER A 30 23.65 9.35 9.44
CA SER A 30 24.31 9.45 8.15
C SER A 30 23.83 10.69 7.40
N ARG A 31 24.70 11.25 6.55
CA ARG A 31 24.37 12.43 5.72
C ARG A 31 23.21 12.08 4.76
N GLY A 32 22.00 12.52 5.11
CA GLY A 32 20.77 12.22 4.35
C GLY A 32 19.61 11.67 5.17
N ALA A 33 19.85 11.26 6.42
CA ALA A 33 18.82 10.67 7.30
C ALA A 33 17.56 11.56 7.45
N HIS A 34 17.73 12.88 7.57
CA HIS A 34 16.59 13.80 7.69
C HIS A 34 15.69 13.84 6.43
N LYS A 35 16.25 13.57 5.23
CA LYS A 35 15.46 13.50 3.98
C LYS A 35 14.64 12.22 3.96
N ASN A 36 15.25 11.11 4.36
CA ASN A 36 14.56 9.82 4.46
C ASN A 36 13.45 9.90 5.51
N LEU A 37 13.70 10.51 6.67
CA LEU A 37 12.66 10.72 7.69
C LEU A 37 11.50 11.57 7.17
N LYS A 38 11.77 12.66 6.44
CA LYS A 38 10.73 13.48 5.80
C LYS A 38 9.94 12.71 4.75
N ARG A 39 10.59 11.84 3.98
CA ARG A 39 9.91 10.97 3.01
C ARG A 39 9.05 9.94 3.72
N ALA A 40 9.55 9.30 4.78
CA ALA A 40 8.80 8.35 5.59
C ALA A 40 7.52 8.95 6.15
N GLU A 41 7.57 10.18 6.67
CA GLU A 41 6.36 10.83 7.17
C GLU A 41 5.34 11.11 6.05
N ARG A 42 5.81 11.57 4.89
CA ARG A 42 4.94 11.77 3.71
C ARG A 42 4.36 10.46 3.20
N ALA A 43 5.16 9.40 3.14
CA ALA A 43 4.75 8.07 2.72
C ALA A 43 3.64 7.55 3.66
N ARG A 44 3.81 7.64 4.98
CA ARG A 44 2.78 7.24 5.96
C ARG A 44 1.43 7.92 5.70
N ILE A 45 1.43 9.22 5.44
CA ILE A 45 0.22 9.98 5.11
C ILE A 45 -0.43 9.45 3.81
N MET A 46 0.38 9.12 2.80
CA MET A 46 -0.11 8.56 1.53
C MET A 46 -0.66 7.14 1.70
N VAL A 47 0.04 6.26 2.42
CA VAL A 47 -0.40 4.89 2.72
C VAL A 47 -1.74 4.88 3.45
N ASN A 48 -1.92 5.76 4.43
CA ASN A 48 -3.18 5.90 5.17
C ASN A 48 -4.37 6.26 4.28
N LYS A 49 -4.14 6.86 3.10
CA LYS A 49 -5.19 7.23 2.13
C LYS A 49 -5.48 6.12 1.12
N ILE A 50 -4.69 5.05 1.07
CA ILE A 50 -4.89 3.97 0.11
C ILE A 50 -6.28 3.32 0.22
N PRO A 51 -6.81 2.96 1.42
CA PRO A 51 -8.13 2.31 1.50
C PRO A 51 -9.23 3.16 0.84
N SER A 52 -9.29 4.46 1.16
CA SER A 52 -10.30 5.35 0.61
C SER A 52 -10.13 5.58 -0.90
N LEU A 53 -8.90 5.62 -1.40
CA LEU A 53 -8.63 5.73 -2.83
C LEU A 53 -9.03 4.45 -3.59
N MET A 54 -8.81 3.27 -3.00
CA MET A 54 -9.25 2.00 -3.56
C MET A 54 -10.77 1.91 -3.65
N ASP A 55 -11.50 2.31 -2.61
CA ASP A 55 -12.97 2.31 -2.61
C ASP A 55 -13.52 3.25 -3.68
N LEU A 56 -12.92 4.43 -3.81
CA LEU A 56 -13.26 5.39 -4.85
C LEU A 56 -13.04 4.82 -6.26
N LEU A 57 -11.87 4.21 -6.51
CA LEU A 57 -11.56 3.60 -7.80
C LEU A 57 -12.51 2.44 -8.10
N ARG A 58 -12.76 1.56 -7.13
CA ARG A 58 -13.69 0.43 -7.27
C ARG A 58 -15.10 0.90 -7.63
N ALA A 59 -15.62 1.91 -6.92
CA ALA A 59 -16.96 2.44 -7.20
C ALA A 59 -17.04 3.06 -8.60
N LYS A 60 -16.07 3.89 -8.97
CA LYS A 60 -16.02 4.53 -10.30
C LYS A 60 -15.90 3.52 -11.43
N THR A 61 -15.01 2.54 -11.28
CA THR A 61 -14.81 1.50 -12.29
C THR A 61 -16.06 0.66 -12.45
N LYS A 62 -16.69 0.22 -11.37
CA LYS A 62 -17.96 -0.54 -11.44
C LYS A 62 -19.06 0.23 -12.17
N SER A 63 -19.26 1.52 -11.84
CA SER A 63 -20.26 2.36 -12.53
C SER A 63 -19.99 2.40 -14.04
N TRP A 64 -18.73 2.68 -14.41
CA TRP A 64 -18.32 2.79 -15.81
C TRP A 64 -18.50 1.49 -16.59
N GLU A 65 -18.12 0.34 -15.99
CA GLU A 65 -18.24 -0.96 -16.64
C GLU A 65 -19.71 -1.37 -16.84
N GLN A 66 -20.56 -1.09 -15.85
CA GLN A 66 -22.00 -1.35 -15.92
C GLN A 66 -22.69 -0.49 -16.99
N GLU A 67 -22.40 0.80 -17.02
CA GLU A 67 -22.97 1.74 -18.01
C GLU A 67 -22.61 1.37 -19.45
N ARG A 68 -21.45 0.75 -19.67
CA ARG A 68 -20.92 0.47 -21.01
C ARG A 68 -20.93 -1.00 -21.39
N ASN A 69 -21.30 -1.89 -20.47
CA ASN A 69 -21.22 -3.34 -20.61
C ASN A 69 -19.84 -3.80 -21.14
N LYS A 70 -18.76 -3.21 -20.58
CA LYS A 70 -17.36 -3.44 -21.00
C LYS A 70 -16.44 -3.43 -19.78
N VAL A 71 -15.40 -4.27 -19.82
CA VAL A 71 -14.36 -4.30 -18.78
C VAL A 71 -13.43 -3.09 -18.94
N PHE A 72 -13.11 -2.43 -17.84
CA PHE A 72 -12.14 -1.34 -17.79
C PHE A 72 -10.73 -1.92 -17.61
N LEU A 73 -9.88 -1.69 -18.61
CA LEU A 73 -8.50 -2.12 -18.61
C LEU A 73 -7.56 -0.95 -18.33
N TYR A 74 -6.57 -1.18 -17.47
CA TYR A 74 -5.42 -0.31 -17.27
C TYR A 74 -4.16 -1.12 -17.63
N ASP A 75 -3.37 -0.63 -18.58
CA ASP A 75 -2.23 -1.37 -19.15
C ASP A 75 -2.58 -2.82 -19.54
N GLN A 76 -3.73 -2.99 -20.19
CA GLN A 76 -4.30 -4.29 -20.62
C GLN A 76 -4.76 -5.21 -19.48
N ILE A 77 -4.74 -4.76 -18.23
CA ILE A 77 -5.16 -5.55 -17.06
C ILE A 77 -6.47 -4.99 -16.49
N PRO A 78 -7.46 -5.84 -16.14
CA PRO A 78 -8.70 -5.38 -15.50
C PRO A 78 -8.41 -4.66 -14.17
N LEU A 79 -8.82 -3.39 -14.08
CA LEU A 79 -8.50 -2.56 -12.92
C LEU A 79 -9.10 -3.12 -11.62
N LEU A 80 -10.34 -3.64 -11.66
CA LEU A 80 -10.95 -4.27 -10.49
C LEU A 80 -10.17 -5.49 -9.99
N ALA A 81 -9.60 -6.30 -10.90
CA ALA A 81 -8.79 -7.45 -10.54
C ALA A 81 -7.47 -7.02 -9.88
N MET A 82 -6.84 -5.95 -10.38
CA MET A 82 -5.63 -5.40 -9.75
C MET A 82 -5.89 -4.87 -8.33
N LEU A 83 -7.01 -4.15 -8.14
CA LEU A 83 -7.40 -3.63 -6.83
C LEU A 83 -7.67 -4.76 -5.84
N GLU A 84 -8.29 -5.86 -6.27
CA GLU A 84 -8.57 -7.01 -5.41
C GLU A 84 -7.30 -7.77 -5.02
N GLN A 85 -6.41 -8.03 -5.98
CA GLN A 85 -5.12 -8.67 -5.69
C GLN A 85 -4.30 -7.87 -4.68
N TYR A 86 -4.27 -6.54 -4.82
CA TYR A 86 -3.59 -5.68 -3.87
C TYR A 86 -4.23 -5.71 -2.47
N ASN A 87 -5.57 -5.73 -2.38
CA ASN A 87 -6.29 -5.86 -1.11
C ASN A 87 -5.91 -7.16 -0.36
N VAL A 88 -5.83 -8.28 -1.08
CA VAL A 88 -5.42 -9.58 -0.52
C VAL A 88 -3.98 -9.53 -0.02
N LEU A 89 -3.05 -9.01 -0.82
CA LEU A 89 -1.63 -8.89 -0.43
C LEU A 89 -1.45 -8.04 0.83
N ARG A 90 -2.19 -6.93 0.93
CA ARG A 90 -2.08 -6.03 2.08
C ARG A 90 -2.59 -6.68 3.37
N LYS A 91 -3.73 -7.37 3.31
CA LYS A 91 -4.28 -8.12 4.46
C LYS A 91 -3.39 -9.28 4.88
N GLY A 92 -2.88 -10.08 3.93
CA GLY A 92 -1.98 -11.19 4.24
C GLY A 92 -0.65 -10.73 4.88
N GLY A 93 -0.15 -9.55 4.50
CA GLY A 93 1.01 -8.92 5.15
C GLY A 93 0.73 -8.45 6.58
N GLU A 94 -0.48 -7.99 6.88
CA GLU A 94 -0.92 -7.62 8.24
C GLU A 94 -1.06 -8.86 9.13
N GLU A 95 -1.63 -9.95 8.61
CA GLU A 95 -1.80 -11.23 9.33
C GLU A 95 -0.44 -11.87 9.67
N ALA A 96 0.50 -11.92 8.71
CA ALA A 96 1.86 -12.41 8.97
C ALA A 96 2.65 -11.56 9.99
N LYS A 97 2.42 -10.23 10.03
CA LYS A 97 2.98 -9.34 11.05
C LYS A 97 2.31 -9.50 12.42
N GLY A 98 1.04 -9.93 12.46
CA GLY A 98 0.29 -10.22 13.69
C GLY A 98 0.74 -11.50 14.37
N GLU A 99 0.91 -12.58 13.61
CA GLU A 99 1.35 -13.89 14.13
C GLU A 99 2.79 -13.86 14.69
N GLY A 100 3.65 -12.97 14.18
CA GLY A 100 4.99 -12.73 14.71
C GLY A 100 5.02 -12.07 16.09
N LYS A 101 3.94 -11.38 16.50
CA LYS A 101 3.87 -10.68 17.80
C LYS A 101 3.35 -11.56 18.94
N GLU A 102 2.56 -12.60 18.66
CA GLU A 102 2.04 -13.49 19.71
C GLU A 102 3.08 -14.50 20.25
N LYS A 103 4.19 -14.72 19.55
CA LYS A 103 5.26 -15.61 20.03
C LYS A 103 6.29 -14.92 20.93
N GLY A 104 6.19 -13.61 21.15
CA GLY A 104 7.11 -12.83 21.98
C GLY A 104 6.79 -12.77 23.48
N THR A 105 5.62 -13.25 23.93
CA THR A 105 5.16 -13.04 25.33
C THR A 105 4.92 -14.33 26.13
N LYS A 106 5.50 -15.47 25.72
CA LYS A 106 5.33 -16.75 26.45
C LYS A 106 6.60 -17.43 26.96
N PHE A 107 7.73 -16.75 26.97
CA PHE A 107 8.92 -17.21 27.71
C PHE A 107 9.45 -16.10 28.61
N GLY A 108 8.89 -16.04 29.82
CA GLY A 108 9.43 -15.35 30.97
C GLY A 108 9.02 -16.16 32.19
N ILE A 109 9.89 -17.11 32.58
CA ILE A 109 9.87 -17.79 33.88
C ILE A 109 10.23 -16.76 34.95
#